data_AF-A0A2W4K5W4-F1
#
_entry.id   AF-A0A2W4K5W4-F1
#
_cell.length_a   1.000
_cell.length_b   1.000
_cell.length_c   1.000
_cell.angle_alpha   90.00
_cell.angle_beta   90.00
_cell.angle_gamma   90.00
#
_symmetry.space_group_name_H-M   'P 1'
#
loop_
_entity.id
_entity.type
_entity.pdbx_description
1 polymer ?
#
loop_
_entity_poly.entity_id
_entity_poly.type
_entity_poly.pdbx_seq_one_letter_code
_entity_poly.pdbx_strand_id
1 'polypeptide(L)'
;MRVENLSRKYRGKFLCKLKSMKKSGKIKIPGELKFQSMLDDLYSKEWVVYSKATFKSAEYVIDYLGRYTHRIAISNHRLISIRDGVVSFRYKDYRDGNKQQIMSLEVMA
;
A
#
# COMPACT_ATOMS: atom_id res chain seq x y z
N MET A 1 -22.69 -0.34 -5.63
CA MET A 1 -22.94 -0.62 -4.19
C MET A 1 -22.34 0.52 -3.39
N ARG A 2 -23.09 1.16 -2.48
CA ARG A 2 -22.54 2.22 -1.61
C ARG A 2 -21.43 1.66 -0.73
N VAL A 3 -20.37 2.43 -0.52
CA VAL A 3 -19.16 2.03 0.23
C VAL A 3 -19.53 1.52 1.63
N GLU A 4 -20.46 2.17 2.31
CA GLU A 4 -20.98 1.77 3.64
C GLU A 4 -21.53 0.33 3.65
N ASN A 5 -22.29 -0.05 2.63
CA ASN A 5 -22.89 -1.38 2.53
C ASN A 5 -21.82 -2.45 2.24
N LEU A 6 -20.84 -2.12 1.38
CA LEU A 6 -19.69 -2.99 1.14
C LEU A 6 -18.89 -3.19 2.43
N SER A 7 -18.59 -2.11 3.14
CA SER A 7 -17.86 -2.13 4.39
C SER A 7 -18.52 -3.01 5.44
N ARG A 8 -19.83 -2.81 5.68
CA ARG A 8 -20.59 -3.60 6.67
C ARG A 8 -20.61 -5.08 6.30
N LYS A 9 -20.84 -5.40 5.02
CA LYS A 9 -20.88 -6.79 4.53
C LYS A 9 -19.51 -7.45 4.63
N TYR A 10 -18.44 -6.73 4.28
CA TYR A 10 -17.07 -7.21 4.38
C TYR A 10 -16.66 -7.45 5.84
N ARG A 11 -16.91 -6.48 6.74
CA ARG A 11 -16.68 -6.61 8.19
C ARG A 11 -17.31 -7.89 8.74
N GLY A 12 -18.60 -8.10 8.47
CA GLY A 12 -19.33 -9.29 8.93
C GLY A 12 -18.73 -10.59 8.39
N LYS A 13 -18.43 -10.65 7.09
CA LYS A 13 -17.84 -11.86 6.47
C LYS A 13 -16.43 -12.15 6.97
N PHE A 14 -15.60 -11.11 7.12
CA PHE A 14 -14.23 -11.24 7.62
C PHE A 14 -14.21 -11.78 9.05
N LEU A 15 -14.96 -11.15 9.97
CA LEU A 15 -14.99 -11.55 11.38
C LEU A 15 -15.62 -12.93 11.57
N CYS A 16 -16.63 -13.29 10.78
CA CYS A 16 -17.19 -14.64 10.77
C CYS A 16 -16.16 -15.71 10.38
N LYS A 17 -15.38 -15.46 9.32
CA LYS A 17 -14.28 -16.35 8.91
C LYS A 17 -13.19 -16.41 9.97
N LEU A 18 -12.80 -15.28 10.55
CA LEU A 18 -11.79 -15.21 11.61
C LEU A 18 -12.19 -16.06 12.83
N LYS A 19 -13.45 -15.95 13.27
CA LYS A 19 -14.02 -16.76 14.35
C LYS A 19 -14.00 -18.27 14.01
N SER A 20 -14.34 -18.61 12.77
CA SER A 20 -14.31 -20.00 12.29
C SER A 20 -12.90 -20.57 12.23
N MET A 21 -11.92 -19.77 11.77
CA MET A 21 -10.52 -20.18 11.71
C MET A 21 -9.96 -20.44 13.10
N LYS A 22 -10.30 -19.60 14.09
CA LYS A 22 -9.92 -19.86 15.49
C LYS A 22 -10.53 -21.17 16.00
N LYS A 23 -11.84 -21.37 15.78
CA LYS A 23 -12.53 -22.61 16.21
C LYS A 23 -11.92 -23.86 15.59
N SER A 24 -11.46 -23.76 14.34
CA SER A 24 -10.78 -24.86 13.63
C SER A 24 -9.29 -25.02 13.95
N GLY A 25 -8.72 -24.20 14.84
CA GLY A 25 -7.29 -24.26 15.19
C GLY A 25 -6.33 -23.78 14.10
N LYS A 26 -6.82 -23.26 12.97
CA LYS A 26 -6.00 -22.75 11.85
C LYS A 26 -5.25 -21.46 12.19
N ILE A 27 -5.69 -20.75 13.22
CA ILE A 27 -5.00 -19.58 13.76
C ILE A 27 -4.81 -19.77 15.26
N LYS A 28 -3.61 -19.48 15.74
CA LYS A 28 -3.32 -19.37 17.16
C LYS A 28 -3.38 -17.90 17.54
N ILE A 29 -4.14 -17.60 18.58
CA ILE A 29 -4.21 -16.26 19.15
C ILE A 29 -3.26 -16.23 20.34
N PRO A 30 -2.36 -15.22 20.47
CA PRO A 30 -1.50 -15.08 21.63
C PRO A 30 -2.31 -15.12 22.93
N GLY A 31 -1.78 -15.79 23.98
CA GLY A 31 -2.52 -16.06 25.21
C GLY A 31 -2.97 -14.80 25.97
N GLU A 32 -2.26 -13.70 25.80
CA GLU A 32 -2.58 -12.39 26.40
C GLU A 32 -3.79 -11.72 25.73
N LEU A 33 -4.12 -12.12 24.50
CA LEU A 33 -5.18 -11.52 23.72
C LEU A 33 -6.53 -12.20 24.00
N LYS A 34 -7.39 -11.49 24.72
CA LYS A 34 -8.80 -11.85 24.91
C LYS A 34 -9.56 -11.76 23.59
N PHE A 35 -9.54 -12.85 22.83
CA PHE A 35 -10.08 -12.89 21.46
C PHE A 35 -11.54 -12.42 21.33
N GLN A 36 -12.41 -12.73 22.30
CA GLN A 36 -13.80 -12.30 22.22
C GLN A 36 -13.91 -10.78 22.36
N SER A 37 -13.23 -10.19 23.35
CA SER A 37 -13.13 -8.73 23.51
C SER A 37 -12.59 -8.06 22.25
N MET A 38 -11.54 -8.63 21.65
CA MET A 38 -10.98 -8.13 20.38
C MET A 38 -12.01 -8.18 19.24
N LEU A 39 -12.81 -9.24 19.15
CA LEU A 39 -13.88 -9.31 18.14
C LEU A 39 -14.94 -8.25 18.38
N ASP A 40 -15.36 -8.05 19.63
CA ASP A 40 -16.38 -7.06 19.99
C ASP A 40 -15.90 -5.63 19.65
N ASP A 41 -14.62 -5.33 19.93
CA ASP A 41 -13.96 -4.08 19.53
C ASP A 41 -13.87 -3.91 18.01
N LEU A 42 -13.72 -5.00 17.26
CA LEU A 42 -13.69 -4.96 15.80
C LEU A 42 -15.09 -4.80 15.19
N TYR A 43 -16.13 -5.31 15.85
CA TYR A 43 -17.52 -5.12 15.44
C TYR A 43 -18.00 -3.69 15.67
N SER A 44 -17.56 -3.03 16.75
CA SER A 44 -17.97 -1.66 17.10
C SER A 44 -17.36 -0.58 16.20
N LYS A 45 -16.20 -0.86 15.59
CA LYS A 45 -15.54 0.08 14.67
C LYS A 45 -16.32 0.20 13.35
N GLU A 46 -16.42 1.43 12.85
CA GLU A 46 -16.85 1.68 11.47
C GLU A 46 -15.69 1.35 10.51
N TRP A 47 -15.92 0.36 9.66
CA TRP A 47 -14.91 -0.06 8.69
C TRP A 47 -15.07 0.79 7.43
N VAL A 48 -13.96 1.29 6.91
CA VAL A 48 -13.92 1.96 5.60
C VAL A 48 -13.23 1.03 4.62
N VAL A 49 -14.03 0.30 3.84
CA VAL A 49 -13.52 -0.58 2.79
C VAL A 49 -13.46 0.19 1.49
N TYR A 50 -12.24 0.58 1.13
CA TYR A 50 -11.97 1.18 -0.17
C TYR A 50 -11.81 0.06 -1.21
N SER A 51 -12.77 -0.02 -2.13
CA SER A 51 -12.68 -0.88 -3.30
C SER A 51 -12.64 0.00 -4.54
N LYS A 52 -11.47 0.10 -5.15
CA LYS A 52 -11.28 0.72 -6.47
C LYS A 52 -11.28 -0.40 -7.50
N ALA A 53 -11.88 -0.14 -8.66
CA ALA A 53 -11.66 -1.01 -9.81
C ALA A 53 -10.15 -1.13 -10.06
N THR A 54 -9.68 -2.35 -10.32
CA THR A 54 -8.33 -2.58 -10.83
C THR A 54 -8.17 -1.86 -12.17
N PHE A 55 -6.92 -1.59 -12.56
CA PHE A 55 -6.64 -0.97 -13.86
C PHE A 55 -7.33 -1.77 -14.98
N LYS A 56 -7.94 -1.04 -15.93
CA LYS A 56 -8.73 -1.66 -17.01
C LYS A 56 -7.88 -2.53 -17.95
N SER A 57 -6.59 -2.25 -18.04
CA SER A 57 -5.60 -3.01 -18.81
C SER A 57 -4.18 -2.62 -18.39
N ALA A 58 -3.16 -3.30 -18.93
CA ALA A 58 -1.75 -3.01 -18.65
C ALA A 58 -1.34 -1.59 -19.08
N GLU A 59 -1.91 -1.08 -20.17
CA GLU A 59 -1.65 0.27 -20.67
C GLU A 59 -2.08 1.33 -19.64
N TYR A 60 -3.18 1.11 -18.91
CA TYR A 60 -3.60 2.00 -17.82
C TYR A 60 -2.65 1.93 -16.62
N VAL A 61 -1.97 0.80 -16.40
CA VAL A 61 -0.92 0.68 -15.37
C VAL A 61 0.29 1.51 -15.80
N ILE A 62 0.70 1.42 -17.07
CA ILE A 62 1.83 2.19 -17.62
C ILE A 62 1.53 3.69 -17.63
N ASP A 63 0.36 4.12 -18.08
CA ASP A 63 -0.05 5.54 -18.03
C ASP A 63 -0.14 6.06 -16.59
N TYR A 64 -0.67 5.26 -15.66
CA TYR A 64 -0.68 5.61 -14.24
C TYR A 64 0.74 5.76 -13.68
N LEU A 65 1.62 4.79 -13.96
CA LEU A 65 3.03 4.84 -13.57
C LEU A 65 3.73 6.05 -14.20
N GLY A 66 3.54 6.32 -15.49
CA GLY A 66 4.11 7.48 -16.19
C GLY A 66 3.64 8.82 -15.63
N ARG A 67 2.36 8.94 -15.26
CA ARG A 67 1.85 10.13 -14.56
C ARG A 67 2.39 10.23 -13.14
N TYR A 68 2.57 9.10 -12.46
CA TYR A 68 3.14 9.05 -11.11
C TYR A 68 4.62 9.40 -11.13
N THR A 69 5.38 8.97 -12.14
CA THR A 69 6.77 9.41 -12.34
C THR A 69 6.84 10.90 -12.64
N HIS A 70 5.96 11.40 -13.50
CA HIS A 70 5.88 12.83 -13.79
C HIS A 70 5.46 13.69 -12.58
N ARG A 71 4.54 13.20 -11.72
CA ARG A 71 4.03 13.96 -10.56
C ARG A 71 4.84 13.78 -9.28
N ILE A 72 5.48 12.63 -9.08
CA ILE A 72 6.10 12.24 -7.80
C ILE A 72 7.50 11.63 -8.00
N ALA A 73 7.72 10.81 -9.03
CA ALA A 73 8.90 9.95 -9.14
C ALA A 73 10.04 10.50 -10.04
N ILE A 74 10.68 11.59 -9.61
CA ILE A 74 11.85 12.25 -10.25
C ILE A 74 11.45 13.13 -11.43
N SER A 75 11.19 14.40 -11.14
CA SER A 75 11.04 15.46 -12.13
C SER A 75 12.35 15.75 -12.88
N ASN A 76 12.29 16.20 -14.14
CA ASN A 76 13.47 16.46 -14.98
C ASN A 76 14.53 17.37 -14.30
N HIS A 77 14.13 18.35 -13.50
CA HIS A 77 15.07 19.23 -12.78
C HIS A 77 15.92 18.51 -11.71
N ARG A 78 15.57 17.26 -11.36
CA ARG A 78 16.33 16.42 -10.46
C ARG A 78 17.38 15.60 -11.21
N LEU A 79 17.26 15.40 -12.52
CA LEU A 79 18.29 14.72 -13.31
C LEU A 79 19.54 15.60 -13.42
N ILE A 80 20.71 15.01 -13.13
CA ILE A 80 22.01 15.70 -13.17
C ILE A 80 22.81 15.24 -14.38
N SER A 81 22.85 13.93 -14.63
CA SER A 81 23.54 13.37 -15.79
C SER A 81 22.99 12.00 -16.16
N ILE A 82 23.03 11.70 -17.45
CA ILE A 82 22.76 10.37 -18.02
C ILE A 82 23.90 10.11 -19.00
N ARG A 83 24.91 9.34 -18.58
CA ARG A 83 26.09 9.00 -19.40
C ARG A 83 26.58 7.60 -19.02
N ASP A 84 27.13 6.89 -20.00
CA ASP A 84 27.84 5.61 -19.77
C ASP A 84 27.03 4.57 -18.98
N GLY A 85 25.72 4.49 -19.24
CA GLY A 85 24.83 3.56 -18.54
C GLY A 85 24.51 3.94 -17.08
N VAL A 86 24.93 5.13 -16.62
CA VAL A 86 24.68 5.62 -15.27
C VAL A 86 23.75 6.84 -15.30
N VAL A 87 22.72 6.81 -14.46
CA VAL A 87 21.78 7.91 -14.24
C VAL A 87 22.02 8.52 -12.87
N SER A 88 22.40 9.79 -12.82
CA SER A 88 22.58 10.56 -11.58
C SER A 88 21.46 11.57 -11.39
N PHE A 89 20.87 11.60 -10.20
CA PHE A 89 19.79 12.52 -9.88
C PHE A 89 19.78 12.97 -8.41
N ARG A 90 19.20 14.14 -8.17
CA ARG A 90 18.97 14.71 -6.85
C ARG A 90 17.73 14.11 -6.21
N TYR A 91 17.83 13.67 -4.96
CA TYR A 91 16.69 13.22 -4.16
C TYR A 91 16.72 13.84 -2.76
N LYS A 92 15.59 13.76 -2.07
CA LYS A 92 15.43 14.20 -0.69
C LYS A 92 15.59 13.00 0.22
N ASP A 93 16.62 13.00 1.06
CA ASP A 93 16.83 11.93 2.03
C ASP A 93 16.00 12.20 3.28
N TYR A 94 14.87 11.47 3.39
CA TYR A 94 13.99 11.55 4.56
C TYR A 94 14.62 10.94 5.81
N ARG A 95 15.65 10.08 5.67
CA ARG A 95 16.37 9.45 6.79
C ARG A 95 17.43 10.39 7.35
N ASP A 96 18.07 11.20 6.49
CA ASP A 96 19.03 12.24 6.89
C ASP A 96 18.37 13.63 6.92
N GLY A 97 17.31 13.76 7.72
CA GLY A 97 16.75 15.08 8.07
C GLY A 97 16.29 15.91 6.88
N ASN A 98 15.75 15.27 5.83
CA ASN A 98 15.21 15.93 4.65
C ASN A 98 16.23 16.66 3.76
N LYS A 99 17.53 16.35 3.87
CA LYS A 99 18.59 16.96 3.06
C LYS A 99 18.50 16.55 1.58
N GLN A 100 19.02 17.40 0.70
CA GLN A 100 19.17 17.09 -0.72
C GLN A 100 20.48 16.34 -0.96
N GLN A 101 20.41 15.19 -1.61
CA GLN A 101 21.56 14.34 -1.93
C GLN A 101 21.50 13.88 -3.39
N ILE A 102 22.62 13.35 -3.89
CA ILE A 102 22.73 12.83 -5.26
C ILE A 102 22.85 11.30 -5.18
N MET A 103 22.05 10.60 -5.97
CA MET A 103 22.16 9.16 -6.16
C MET A 103 22.49 8.87 -7.63
N SER A 104 23.37 7.88 -7.84
CA SER A 104 23.70 7.35 -9.17
C SER A 104 23.25 5.89 -9.23
N LEU A 105 22.54 5.52 -10.28
CA LEU A 105 22.08 4.15 -10.54
C LEU A 105 22.59 3.70 -11.91
N GLU A 106 23.03 2.45 -11.98
CA GLU A 106 23.31 1.78 -13.26
C GLU A 106 22.00 1.34 -13.90
N VAL A 107 21.88 1.57 -15.21
CA VAL A 107 20.75 1.08 -16.00
C VAL A 107 20.93 -0.41 -16.18
N MET A 108 20.07 -1.21 -15.54
CA MET A 108 20.05 -2.65 -15.75
C MET A 108 19.60 -2.93 -17.20
N ALA A 109 20.44 -3.62 -17.96
CA ALA A 109 20.16 -4.10 -19.30
C ALA A 109 19.24 -5.34 -19.28
#